data_AF-A0A7J7LXV9-F1
#
_entry.id   AF-A0A7J7LXV9-F1
#
_cell.length_a   1.000
_cell.length_b   1.000
_cell.length_c   1.000
_cell.angle_alpha   90.00
_cell.angle_beta   90.00
_cell.angle_gamma   90.00
#
_symmetry.space_group_name_H-M   'P 1'
#
loop_
_entity.id
_entity.type
_entity.pdbx_description
1 polymer ?
#
loop_
_entity_poly.entity_id
_entity_poly.type
_entity_poly.pdbx_seq_one_letter_code
_entity_poly.pdbx_strand_id
1 'polypeptide(L)'
;MLKEKEGEGSSGTEECTEIFTVATTLERFVIFHVVKEIVGFILYMHQQIPAILQGISVEFDSMHIECKQLKLVLTEKEVKASTRRQQNGRMREVKNGIRRLEKLMTSFSKLQIAFQMMLNEVHCIQEVILVLGASPIHPQHVYELFFWNGKSFPENAAEDYTKSSRVAEALARKAIRALISSGAGSVSYGGPTKLFLLVKAPATFNLPLHFLPKRDFRYSKKVSLYLYATYTLF
;
A
#
# COMPACT_ATOMS: atom_id res chain seq x y z
N MET A 1 45.05 -30.87 12.74
CA MET A 1 44.40 -30.47 11.48
C MET A 1 42.89 -30.51 11.72
N LEU A 2 42.35 -29.43 12.27
CA LEU A 2 40.93 -29.28 12.59
C LEU A 2 40.25 -28.66 11.38
N LYS A 3 39.27 -29.35 10.79
CA LYS A 3 38.42 -28.82 9.72
C LYS A 3 37.21 -28.17 10.39
N GLU A 4 37.17 -26.85 10.37
CA GLU A 4 35.97 -26.07 10.63
C GLU A 4 34.89 -26.47 9.62
N LYS A 5 33.69 -26.83 10.10
CA LYS A 5 32.51 -26.89 9.24
C LYS A 5 31.86 -25.52 9.28
N GLU A 6 31.94 -24.85 8.15
CA GLU A 6 31.24 -23.62 7.81
C GLU A 6 29.74 -23.75 8.07
N GLY A 7 29.15 -22.65 8.53
CA GLY A 7 27.75 -22.55 8.88
C GLY A 7 26.83 -22.83 7.69
N GLU A 8 25.86 -23.70 7.92
CA GLU A 8 24.67 -23.82 7.09
C GLU A 8 23.91 -22.48 7.17
N GLY A 9 24.12 -21.64 6.15
CA GLY A 9 23.21 -20.55 5.86
C GLY A 9 21.86 -21.16 5.51
N SER A 10 20.93 -21.09 6.46
CA SER A 10 19.52 -21.43 6.25
C SER A 10 19.00 -20.70 5.02
N SER A 11 18.92 -21.41 3.89
CA SER A 11 18.17 -20.99 2.72
C SER A 11 16.71 -20.89 3.16
N GLY A 12 16.25 -19.67 3.47
CA GLY A 12 14.87 -19.40 3.81
C GLY A 12 13.98 -19.98 2.72
N THR A 13 13.10 -20.89 3.13
CA THR A 13 12.13 -21.59 2.30
C THR A 13 11.35 -20.57 1.48
N GLU A 14 11.43 -20.69 0.15
CA GLU A 14 10.66 -19.90 -0.81
C GLU A 14 9.19 -20.33 -0.74
N GLU A 15 8.44 -19.84 0.25
CA GLU A 15 7.03 -20.16 0.42
C GLU A 15 6.16 -19.34 -0.54
N CYS A 16 5.77 -19.99 -1.63
CA CYS A 16 4.76 -19.51 -2.57
C CYS A 16 3.35 -19.82 -2.02
N THR A 17 2.50 -18.80 -1.85
CA THR A 17 1.08 -19.00 -1.50
C THR A 17 0.15 -18.63 -2.65
N GLU A 18 -0.64 -19.61 -3.11
CA GLU A 18 -1.67 -19.41 -4.13
C GLU A 18 -3.03 -19.05 -3.53
N ILE A 19 -3.68 -18.03 -4.10
CA ILE A 19 -4.98 -17.51 -3.69
C ILE A 19 -5.95 -17.59 -4.85
N PHE A 20 -6.94 -18.46 -4.70
CA PHE A 20 -7.95 -18.67 -5.71
C PHE A 20 -9.12 -17.68 -5.59
N THR A 21 -9.54 -17.16 -6.76
CA THR A 21 -10.77 -16.39 -6.94
C THR A 21 -11.75 -17.12 -7.85
N VAL A 22 -13.05 -16.91 -7.63
CA VAL A 22 -14.15 -17.46 -8.46
C VAL A 22 -14.38 -16.58 -9.71
N ALA A 23 -13.81 -15.37 -9.74
CA ALA A 23 -13.94 -14.47 -10.87
C ALA A 23 -13.11 -14.95 -12.07
N THR A 24 -13.69 -14.87 -13.27
CA THR A 24 -13.04 -15.28 -14.53
C THR A 24 -12.03 -14.28 -15.04
N THR A 25 -12.13 -13.02 -14.60
CA THR A 25 -11.20 -11.92 -14.86
C THR A 25 -11.01 -11.09 -13.59
N LEU A 26 -9.89 -10.38 -13.46
CA LEU A 26 -9.62 -9.52 -12.30
C LEU A 26 -9.59 -8.06 -12.72
N GLU A 27 -10.70 -7.34 -12.52
CA GLU A 27 -10.87 -5.93 -12.87
C GLU A 27 -9.80 -5.01 -12.24
N ARG A 28 -9.46 -3.89 -12.89
CA ARG A 28 -8.32 -3.03 -12.51
C ARG A 28 -8.54 -2.43 -11.12
N PHE A 29 -9.77 -2.02 -10.83
CA PHE A 29 -10.15 -1.54 -9.51
C PHE A 29 -9.96 -2.61 -8.42
N VAL A 30 -10.14 -3.90 -8.72
CA VAL A 30 -9.89 -4.99 -7.76
C VAL A 30 -8.42 -5.07 -7.41
N ILE A 31 -7.54 -5.04 -8.43
CA ILE A 31 -6.08 -5.00 -8.24
C ILE A 31 -5.69 -3.80 -7.38
N PHE A 32 -6.23 -2.62 -7.71
CA PHE A 32 -5.99 -1.40 -6.96
C PHE A 32 -6.32 -1.55 -5.47
N HIS A 33 -7.52 -2.03 -5.14
CA HIS A 33 -7.94 -2.19 -3.75
C HIS A 33 -7.15 -3.26 -3.02
N VAL A 34 -6.84 -4.40 -3.66
CA VAL A 34 -6.01 -5.45 -3.05
C VAL A 34 -4.62 -4.92 -2.71
N VAL A 35 -3.95 -4.25 -3.65
CA VAL A 35 -2.62 -3.67 -3.42
C VAL A 35 -2.69 -2.57 -2.36
N LYS A 36 -3.72 -1.70 -2.38
CA LYS A 36 -3.93 -0.65 -1.37
C LYS A 36 -4.01 -1.23 0.05
N GLU A 37 -4.80 -2.28 0.25
CA GLU A 37 -4.95 -2.94 1.55
C GLU A 37 -3.65 -3.62 1.99
N ILE A 38 -2.94 -4.28 1.06
CA ILE A 38 -1.66 -4.93 1.35
C ILE A 38 -0.58 -3.91 1.71
N VAL A 39 -0.53 -2.76 1.04
CA VAL A 39 0.36 -1.65 1.41
C VAL A 39 0.06 -1.16 2.83
N GLY A 40 -1.23 -0.95 3.16
CA GLY A 40 -1.63 -0.53 4.50
C GLY A 40 -1.23 -1.56 5.56
N PHE A 41 -1.42 -2.85 5.27
CA PHE A 41 -1.01 -3.96 6.12
C PHE A 41 0.51 -4.00 6.31
N ILE A 42 1.31 -3.96 5.25
CA ILE A 42 2.79 -4.01 5.31
C ILE A 42 3.31 -2.83 6.13
N LEU A 43 2.81 -1.61 5.89
CA LEU A 43 3.24 -0.44 6.65
C LEU A 43 2.91 -0.56 8.14
N TYR A 44 1.75 -1.10 8.48
CA TYR A 44 1.34 -1.31 9.86
C TYR A 44 2.18 -2.40 10.55
N MET A 45 2.32 -3.57 9.90
CA MET A 45 3.05 -4.71 10.45
C MET A 45 4.53 -4.42 10.66
N HIS A 46 5.14 -3.63 9.78
CA HIS A 46 6.53 -3.19 9.92
C HIS A 46 6.70 -1.91 10.74
N GLN A 47 5.65 -1.48 11.46
CA GLN A 47 5.66 -0.33 12.36
C GLN A 47 6.12 0.98 11.67
N GLN A 48 5.82 1.12 10.38
CA GLN A 48 6.08 2.34 9.60
C GLN A 48 4.96 3.38 9.77
N ILE A 49 3.78 2.94 10.24
CA ILE A 49 2.66 3.80 10.61
C ILE A 49 2.15 3.43 12.02
N PRO A 50 1.60 4.40 12.78
CA PRO A 50 1.25 4.20 14.19
C PRO A 50 -0.05 3.42 14.42
N ALA A 51 -0.89 3.27 13.40
CA ALA A 51 -2.17 2.57 13.45
C ALA A 51 -2.56 2.08 12.06
N ILE A 52 -3.62 1.28 11.97
CA ILE A 52 -4.18 0.86 10.68
C ILE A 52 -4.56 2.08 9.84
N LEU A 53 -4.25 2.02 8.55
CA LEU A 53 -4.41 3.15 7.63
C LEU A 53 -5.84 3.69 7.56
N GLN A 54 -6.84 2.80 7.66
CA GLN A 54 -8.24 3.21 7.71
C GLN A 54 -8.53 4.11 8.92
N GLY A 55 -8.02 3.75 10.10
CA GLY A 55 -8.19 4.54 11.32
C GLY A 55 -7.49 5.91 11.22
N ILE A 56 -6.28 5.93 10.68
CA ILE A 56 -5.53 7.17 10.44
C ILE A 56 -6.29 8.10 9.48
N SER A 57 -6.84 7.55 8.39
CA SER A 57 -7.65 8.33 7.43
C SER A 57 -8.86 8.98 8.11
N VAL A 58 -9.61 8.21 8.91
CA VAL A 58 -10.78 8.71 9.64
C VAL A 58 -10.40 9.80 10.65
N GLU A 59 -9.33 9.59 11.42
CA GLU A 59 -8.81 10.60 12.36
C GLU A 59 -8.41 11.88 11.62
N PHE A 60 -7.71 11.75 10.49
CA PHE A 60 -7.25 12.87 9.67
C PHE A 60 -8.42 13.69 9.12
N ASP A 61 -9.42 13.02 8.54
CA ASP A 61 -10.61 13.69 8.01
C ASP A 61 -11.43 14.37 9.12
N SER A 62 -11.57 13.71 10.28
CA SER A 62 -12.23 14.28 11.45
C SER A 62 -11.54 15.57 11.92
N MET A 63 -10.20 15.58 11.99
CA MET A 63 -9.43 16.79 12.34
C MET A 63 -9.62 17.91 11.31
N HIS A 64 -9.71 17.60 10.01
CA HIS A 64 -9.97 18.59 8.98
C HIS A 64 -11.39 19.19 9.11
N ILE A 65 -12.39 18.36 9.41
CA ILE A 65 -13.76 18.79 9.68
C ILE A 65 -13.81 19.68 10.92
N GLU A 66 -13.19 19.24 12.02
CA GLU A 66 -13.12 20.01 13.27
C GLU A 66 -12.42 21.37 13.03
N CYS A 67 -11.29 21.39 12.32
CA CYS A 67 -10.58 22.62 11.98
C CYS A 67 -11.45 23.59 11.17
N LYS A 68 -12.29 23.09 10.24
CA LYS A 68 -13.26 23.93 9.50
C LYS A 68 -14.34 24.49 10.43
N GLN A 69 -14.91 23.66 11.30
CA GLN A 69 -15.95 24.08 12.26
C GLN A 69 -15.42 25.13 13.24
N LEU A 70 -14.25 24.91 13.82
CA LEU A 70 -13.59 25.86 14.71
C LEU A 70 -13.33 27.21 14.03
N LYS A 71 -12.99 27.22 12.73
CA LYS A 71 -12.83 28.46 11.96
C LYS A 71 -14.15 29.21 11.81
N LEU A 72 -15.25 28.50 11.53
CA LEU A 72 -16.57 29.11 11.39
C LEU A 72 -17.02 29.78 12.69
N VAL A 73 -16.89 29.08 13.82
CA VAL A 73 -17.21 29.64 15.15
C VAL A 73 -16.36 30.88 15.43
N LEU A 74 -15.07 30.87 15.10
CA LEU A 74 -14.20 32.04 15.31
C LEU A 74 -14.52 33.24 14.41
N THR A 75 -15.26 33.05 13.32
CA THR A 75 -15.73 34.13 12.44
C THR A 75 -17.05 34.76 12.88
N GLU A 76 -17.75 34.16 13.85
CA GLU A 76 -18.98 34.72 14.42
C GLU A 76 -18.66 35.97 15.26
N LYS A 77 -19.44 37.04 15.06
CA LYS A 77 -19.20 38.35 15.68
C LYS A 77 -19.44 38.39 17.20
N GLU A 78 -20.13 37.40 17.76
CA GLU A 78 -20.60 37.41 19.17
C GLU A 78 -19.98 36.30 20.05
N VAL A 79 -18.73 35.91 19.79
CA VAL A 79 -18.06 34.91 20.65
C VAL A 79 -17.41 35.58 21.86
N LYS A 80 -17.83 35.18 23.08
CA LYS A 80 -17.20 35.59 24.34
C LYS A 80 -15.68 35.38 24.32
N ALA A 81 -14.92 36.31 24.90
CA ALA A 81 -13.45 36.27 24.87
C ALA A 81 -12.84 34.98 25.46
N SER A 82 -13.44 34.42 26.51
CA SER A 82 -13.03 33.15 27.12
C SER A 82 -13.22 31.97 26.16
N THR A 83 -14.40 31.87 25.53
CA THR A 83 -14.70 30.87 24.50
C THR A 83 -13.74 31.01 23.33
N ARG A 84 -13.46 32.23 22.87
CA ARG A 84 -12.52 32.48 21.79
C ARG A 84 -11.11 31.98 22.11
N ARG A 85 -10.63 32.18 23.35
CA ARG A 85 -9.33 31.65 23.82
C ARG A 85 -9.31 30.12 23.83
N GLN A 86 -10.39 29.48 24.30
CA GLN A 86 -10.52 28.02 24.30
C GLN A 86 -10.52 27.46 22.87
N GLN A 87 -11.33 28.03 21.97
CA GLN A 87 -11.39 27.61 20.56
C GLN A 87 -10.04 27.78 19.85
N ASN A 88 -9.32 28.87 20.13
CA ASN A 88 -7.97 29.08 19.62
C ASN A 88 -6.95 28.06 20.16
N GLY A 89 -7.07 27.63 21.42
CA GLY A 89 -6.25 26.56 22.00
C GLY A 89 -6.49 25.25 21.26
N ARG A 90 -7.76 24.84 21.15
CA ARG A 90 -8.15 23.62 20.44
C ARG A 90 -7.74 23.64 18.97
N MET A 91 -7.90 24.78 18.29
CA MET A 91 -7.45 24.98 16.92
C MET A 91 -5.95 24.73 16.74
N ARG A 92 -5.12 25.11 17.71
CA ARG A 92 -3.66 24.85 17.66
C ARG A 92 -3.37 23.36 17.77
N GLU A 93 -4.04 22.66 18.68
CA GLU A 93 -3.90 21.21 18.85
C GLU A 93 -4.29 20.46 17.57
N VAL A 94 -5.47 20.75 17.02
CA VAL A 94 -5.98 20.12 15.80
C VAL A 94 -5.04 20.39 14.61
N LYS A 95 -4.57 21.63 14.44
CA LYS A 95 -3.60 21.95 13.38
C LYS A 95 -2.28 21.20 13.53
N ASN A 96 -1.80 21.00 14.76
CA ASN A 96 -0.59 20.22 15.01
C ASN A 96 -0.82 18.73 14.70
N GLY A 97 -1.99 18.19 15.02
CA GLY A 97 -2.40 16.84 14.63
C GLY A 97 -2.42 16.63 13.12
N ILE A 98 -3.02 17.57 12.37
CA ILE A 98 -3.01 17.56 10.90
C ILE A 98 -1.57 17.53 10.38
N ARG A 99 -0.73 18.48 10.79
CA ARG A 99 0.67 18.57 10.33
C ARG A 99 1.46 17.28 10.59
N ARG A 100 1.19 16.59 11.69
CA ARG A 100 1.84 15.33 12.05
C ARG A 100 1.55 14.22 11.02
N LEU A 101 0.31 14.16 10.51
CA LEU A 101 -0.13 13.11 9.58
C LEU A 101 -0.06 13.54 8.10
N GLU A 102 0.01 14.84 7.83
CA GLU A 102 -0.14 15.42 6.48
C GLU A 102 0.87 14.86 5.49
N LYS A 103 2.14 14.70 5.88
CA LYS A 103 3.16 14.12 5.00
C LYS A 103 2.85 12.66 4.66
N LEU A 104 2.40 11.87 5.63
CA LEU A 104 2.04 10.46 5.43
C LEU A 104 0.83 10.36 4.50
N MET A 105 -0.25 11.06 4.82
CA MET A 105 -1.49 11.03 4.03
C MET A 105 -1.27 11.52 2.60
N THR A 106 -0.53 12.63 2.44
CA THR A 106 -0.18 13.13 1.10
C THR A 106 0.66 12.13 0.30
N SER A 107 1.63 11.47 0.94
CA SER A 107 2.47 10.48 0.27
C SER A 107 1.65 9.25 -0.14
N PHE A 108 0.75 8.80 0.72
CA PHE A 108 -0.15 7.70 0.44
C PHE A 108 -1.11 8.02 -0.71
N SER A 109 -1.75 9.20 -0.70
CA SER A 109 -2.61 9.66 -1.79
C SER A 109 -1.85 9.76 -3.12
N LYS A 110 -0.61 10.25 -3.11
CA LYS A 110 0.23 10.29 -4.33
C LYS A 110 0.54 8.89 -4.85
N LEU A 111 0.82 7.93 -3.97
CA LEU A 111 1.04 6.53 -4.35
C LEU A 111 -0.23 5.93 -4.97
N GLN A 112 -1.41 6.18 -4.38
CA GLN A 112 -2.69 5.74 -4.93
C GLN A 112 -2.94 6.33 -6.32
N ILE A 113 -2.80 7.65 -6.48
CA ILE A 113 -3.00 8.32 -7.76
C ILE A 113 -2.04 7.76 -8.82
N ALA A 114 -0.75 7.64 -8.49
CA ALA A 114 0.25 7.09 -9.39
C ALA A 114 -0.10 5.67 -9.83
N PHE A 115 -0.53 4.81 -8.90
CA PHE A 115 -0.89 3.43 -9.21
C PHE A 115 -2.19 3.31 -10.00
N GLN A 116 -3.19 4.14 -9.69
CA GLN A 116 -4.43 4.22 -10.46
C GLN A 116 -4.18 4.67 -11.90
N MET A 117 -3.36 5.70 -12.10
CA MET A 117 -2.97 6.16 -13.44
C MET A 117 -2.26 5.07 -14.23
N MET A 118 -1.32 4.37 -13.58
CA MET A 118 -0.64 3.21 -14.17
C MET A 118 -1.67 2.17 -14.64
N LEU A 119 -2.61 1.76 -13.79
CA LEU A 119 -3.63 0.75 -14.11
C LEU A 119 -4.50 1.17 -15.29
N ASN A 120 -4.77 2.47 -15.41
CA ASN A 120 -5.55 3.02 -16.51
C ASN A 120 -4.78 3.05 -17.84
N GLU A 121 -3.45 3.19 -17.81
CA GLU A 121 -2.61 3.24 -19.00
C GLU A 121 -2.12 1.87 -19.47
N VAL A 122 -1.89 0.93 -18.55
CA VAL A 122 -1.29 -0.37 -18.84
C VAL A 122 -2.27 -1.50 -18.54
N HIS A 123 -2.76 -2.16 -19.60
CA HIS A 123 -3.90 -3.06 -19.52
C HIS A 123 -3.55 -4.51 -19.15
N CYS A 124 -2.29 -4.83 -18.88
CA CYS A 124 -1.83 -6.18 -18.58
C CYS A 124 -0.71 -6.18 -17.53
N ILE A 125 -0.99 -5.73 -16.31
CA ILE A 125 -0.02 -5.92 -15.21
C ILE A 125 0.18 -7.41 -14.99
N GLN A 126 1.44 -7.84 -14.96
CA GLN A 126 1.80 -9.22 -14.64
C GLN A 126 2.08 -9.38 -13.14
N GLU A 127 2.73 -8.38 -12.55
CA GLU A 127 3.27 -8.48 -11.20
C GLU A 127 3.40 -7.08 -10.59
N VAL A 128 3.05 -6.98 -9.30
CA VAL A 128 3.33 -5.81 -8.45
C VAL A 128 4.31 -6.24 -7.37
N ILE A 129 5.39 -5.49 -7.21
CA ILE A 129 6.43 -5.76 -6.24
C ILE A 129 6.46 -4.61 -5.24
N LEU A 130 6.32 -4.94 -3.96
CA LEU A 130 6.44 -4.00 -2.86
C LEU A 130 7.75 -4.28 -2.13
N VAL A 131 8.65 -3.30 -2.16
CA VAL A 131 9.95 -3.37 -1.50
C VAL A 131 9.95 -2.45 -0.30
N LEU A 132 10.22 -2.99 0.89
CA LEU A 132 10.49 -2.22 2.09
C LEU A 132 11.99 -2.23 2.37
N GLY A 133 12.64 -1.07 2.37
CA GLY A 133 14.08 -0.98 2.57
C GLY A 133 14.68 0.40 2.35
N ALA A 134 16.02 0.47 2.26
CA ALA A 134 16.74 1.72 2.03
C ALA A 134 16.63 2.17 0.56
N SER A 135 16.64 1.21 -0.37
CA SER A 135 16.48 1.41 -1.80
C SER A 135 15.77 0.19 -2.43
N PRO A 136 15.26 0.30 -3.66
CA PRO A 136 14.71 -0.87 -4.36
C PRO A 136 15.74 -1.98 -4.56
N ILE A 137 17.03 -1.65 -4.66
CA ILE A 137 18.13 -2.61 -4.88
C ILE A 137 18.54 -3.29 -3.57
N HIS A 138 18.36 -2.61 -2.43
CA HIS A 138 18.71 -3.10 -1.10
C HIS A 138 17.46 -3.26 -0.22
N PRO A 139 16.63 -4.29 -0.51
CA PRO A 139 15.43 -4.57 0.26
C PRO A 139 15.78 -5.14 1.63
N GLN A 140 14.93 -4.84 2.62
CA GLN A 140 14.83 -5.60 3.86
C GLN A 140 13.71 -6.65 3.75
N HIS A 141 12.61 -6.27 3.09
CA HIS A 141 11.48 -7.15 2.79
C HIS A 141 11.00 -6.93 1.36
N VAL A 142 10.68 -8.02 0.67
CA VAL A 142 10.09 -8.00 -0.67
C VAL A 142 8.78 -8.80 -0.64
N TYR A 143 7.72 -8.18 -1.16
CA TYR A 143 6.42 -8.81 -1.36
C TYR A 143 6.08 -8.76 -2.84
N GLU A 144 5.94 -9.92 -3.46
CA GLU A 144 5.60 -10.04 -4.87
C GLU A 144 4.16 -10.51 -5.00
N LEU A 145 3.36 -9.80 -5.79
CA LEU A 145 1.97 -10.12 -6.08
C LEU A 145 1.84 -10.40 -7.57
N PHE A 146 1.52 -11.64 -7.92
CA PHE A 146 1.30 -12.04 -9.31
C PHE A 146 -0.18 -11.93 -9.67
N PHE A 147 -0.44 -11.22 -10.76
CA PHE A 147 -1.75 -11.10 -11.39
C PHE A 147 -1.66 -11.77 -12.75
N TRP A 148 -1.95 -13.07 -12.79
CA TRP A 148 -2.12 -13.72 -14.08
C TRP A 148 -3.40 -13.16 -14.68
N ASN A 149 -3.36 -12.57 -15.88
CA ASN A 149 -4.56 -12.03 -16.55
C ASN A 149 -5.09 -13.06 -17.54
N GLY A 150 -6.30 -13.56 -17.30
CA GLY A 150 -7.09 -14.27 -18.30
C GLY A 150 -8.01 -13.27 -19.01
N LYS A 151 -7.60 -12.75 -20.17
CA LYS A 151 -8.32 -11.83 -21.07
C LYS A 151 -8.27 -10.33 -20.73
N SER A 152 -8.18 -9.54 -21.79
CA SER A 152 -8.09 -8.08 -21.82
C SER A 152 -9.33 -7.41 -21.23
N PHE A 153 -9.11 -6.35 -20.46
CA PHE A 153 -10.17 -5.48 -19.93
C PHE A 153 -11.03 -4.90 -21.05
N PRO A 154 -12.38 -4.89 -20.93
CA PRO A 154 -13.20 -4.14 -21.85
C PRO A 154 -12.82 -2.65 -21.78
N GLU A 155 -12.54 -2.06 -22.94
CA GLU A 155 -11.78 -0.80 -23.07
C GLU A 155 -12.54 0.48 -22.65
N ASN A 156 -13.76 0.40 -22.10
CA ASN A 156 -14.66 1.56 -22.03
C ASN A 156 -15.49 1.74 -20.74
N ALA A 157 -15.09 1.17 -19.60
CA ALA A 157 -15.72 1.50 -18.32
C ALA A 157 -14.87 2.51 -17.55
N ALA A 158 -15.42 3.68 -17.25
CA ALA A 158 -14.87 4.56 -16.22
C ALA A 158 -14.99 3.84 -14.87
N GLU A 159 -13.99 3.04 -14.51
CA GLU A 159 -13.98 2.27 -13.27
C GLU A 159 -13.87 3.22 -12.08
N ASP A 160 -14.82 3.08 -11.15
CA ASP A 160 -14.88 3.86 -9.92
C ASP A 160 -14.01 3.21 -8.84
N TYR A 161 -12.75 3.62 -8.76
CA TYR A 161 -11.79 3.20 -7.74
C TYR A 161 -12.15 3.67 -6.31
N THR A 162 -13.23 4.45 -6.13
CA THR A 162 -13.67 4.88 -4.79
C THR A 162 -14.50 3.82 -4.08
N LYS A 163 -15.08 2.87 -4.82
CA LYS A 163 -15.92 1.80 -4.26
C LYS A 163 -15.13 0.50 -4.14
N SER A 164 -14.81 0.09 -2.91
CA SER A 164 -14.30 -1.26 -2.68
C SER A 164 -15.38 -2.28 -3.07
N SER A 165 -15.05 -3.26 -3.93
CA SER A 165 -15.93 -4.41 -4.11
C SER A 165 -15.72 -5.43 -3.00
N ARG A 166 -16.78 -6.15 -2.68
CA ARG A 166 -16.74 -7.32 -1.80
C ARG A 166 -15.71 -8.36 -2.27
N VAL A 167 -15.48 -8.44 -3.59
CA VAL A 167 -14.47 -9.32 -4.19
C VAL A 167 -13.06 -8.86 -3.80
N ALA A 168 -12.77 -7.56 -3.94
CA ALA A 168 -11.48 -6.99 -3.55
C ALA A 168 -11.21 -7.17 -2.05
N GLU A 169 -12.20 -6.92 -1.19
CA GLU A 169 -12.08 -7.12 0.26
C GLU A 169 -11.87 -8.59 0.65
N ALA A 170 -12.54 -9.52 -0.04
CA ALA A 170 -12.35 -10.94 0.19
C ALA A 170 -10.93 -11.38 -0.22
N LEU A 171 -10.44 -10.91 -1.37
CA LEU A 171 -9.09 -11.20 -1.87
C LEU A 171 -8.02 -10.57 -0.99
N ALA A 172 -8.16 -9.30 -0.62
CA ALA A 172 -7.25 -8.62 0.29
C ALA A 172 -7.14 -9.36 1.63
N ARG A 173 -8.26 -9.82 2.20
CA ARG A 173 -8.22 -10.62 3.44
C ARG A 173 -7.56 -11.98 3.26
N LYS A 174 -7.77 -12.66 2.13
CA LYS A 174 -7.04 -13.91 1.83
C LYS A 174 -5.55 -13.66 1.70
N ALA A 175 -5.16 -12.59 0.99
CA ALA A 175 -3.78 -12.15 0.80
C ALA A 175 -3.10 -11.85 2.13
N ILE A 176 -3.73 -11.01 2.95
CA ILE A 176 -3.20 -10.65 4.27
C ILE A 176 -3.07 -11.88 5.17
N ARG A 177 -4.05 -12.80 5.17
CA ARG A 177 -3.91 -14.06 5.93
C ARG A 177 -2.74 -14.91 5.46
N ALA A 178 -2.55 -15.05 4.15
CA ALA A 178 -1.40 -15.76 3.59
C ALA A 178 -0.07 -15.10 3.99
N LEU A 179 0.00 -13.76 3.96
CA LEU A 179 1.16 -13.01 4.43
C LEU A 179 1.44 -13.26 5.92
N ILE A 180 0.41 -13.29 6.76
CA ILE A 180 0.57 -13.58 8.19
C ILE A 180 1.07 -15.02 8.39
N SER A 181 0.48 -16.01 7.69
CA SER A 181 0.86 -17.42 7.81
C SER A 181 2.31 -17.69 7.40
N SER A 182 2.84 -16.93 6.44
CA SER A 182 4.23 -16.99 5.99
C SER A 182 5.19 -16.14 6.83
N GLY A 183 4.72 -15.58 7.95
CA GLY A 183 5.55 -14.87 8.92
C GLY A 183 5.80 -13.39 8.59
N ALA A 184 5.01 -12.76 7.72
CA ALA A 184 5.10 -11.31 7.51
C ALA A 184 4.83 -10.55 8.82
N GLY A 185 5.77 -9.68 9.20
CA GLY A 185 5.70 -8.92 10.46
C GLY A 185 6.20 -9.66 11.70
N SER A 186 6.79 -10.85 11.56
CA SER A 186 7.47 -11.57 12.66
C SER A 186 8.82 -10.96 13.07
N VAL A 187 9.33 -10.02 12.28
CA VAL A 187 10.62 -9.37 12.49
C VAL A 187 10.55 -8.21 13.47
N SER A 188 11.63 -8.01 14.21
CA SER A 188 11.79 -6.88 15.12
C SER A 188 11.88 -5.55 14.35
N TYR A 189 11.46 -4.45 14.98
CA TYR A 189 11.50 -3.13 14.37
C TYR A 189 12.93 -2.71 14.00
N GLY A 190 13.21 -2.64 12.69
CA GLY A 190 14.51 -2.25 12.14
C GLY A 190 14.70 -0.73 11.94
N GLY A 191 13.76 0.09 12.43
CA GLY A 191 13.75 1.54 12.23
C GLY A 191 12.90 2.01 11.03
N PRO A 192 12.90 3.33 10.76
CA PRO A 192 12.17 3.91 9.64
C PRO A 192 12.77 3.47 8.29
N THR A 193 11.91 3.02 7.37
CA THR A 193 12.31 2.55 6.04
C THR A 193 11.40 3.12 4.96
N LYS A 194 11.78 2.94 3.69
CA LYS A 194 10.99 3.41 2.54
C LYS A 194 10.27 2.23 1.90
N LEU A 195 9.03 2.49 1.51
CA LEU A 195 8.27 1.60 0.64
C LEU A 195 8.45 2.03 -0.82
N PHE A 196 8.80 1.09 -1.67
CA PHE A 196 8.86 1.26 -3.12
C PHE A 196 7.84 0.31 -3.76
N LEU A 197 7.06 0.82 -4.70
CA LEU A 197 6.12 0.04 -5.50
C LEU A 197 6.68 -0.04 -6.92
N LEU A 198 6.91 -1.26 -7.38
CA LEU A 198 7.31 -1.55 -8.75
C LEU A 198 6.18 -2.33 -9.43
N VAL A 199 6.02 -2.10 -10.72
CA VAL A 199 5.07 -2.80 -11.56
C VAL A 199 5.82 -3.42 -12.72
N LYS A 200 5.59 -4.70 -12.95
CA LYS A 200 6.04 -5.40 -14.13
C LYS A 200 4.85 -5.59 -15.05
N ALA A 201 5.02 -5.11 -16.26
CA ALA A 201 4.03 -5.18 -17.32
C ALA A 201 4.74 -5.34 -18.67
N PRO A 202 4.03 -5.78 -19.72
CA PRO A 202 4.54 -5.78 -21.09
C PRO A 202 5.06 -4.40 -21.47
N ALA A 203 6.08 -4.37 -22.33
CA ALA A 203 6.62 -3.12 -22.84
C ALA A 203 5.53 -2.35 -23.60
N THR A 204 5.19 -1.15 -23.12
CA THR A 204 4.29 -0.21 -23.78
C THR A 204 5.06 1.04 -24.18
N PHE A 205 4.68 1.64 -25.31
CA PHE A 205 5.23 2.95 -25.72
C PHE A 205 4.76 4.09 -24.82
N ASN A 206 3.60 3.92 -24.18
CA ASN A 206 3.09 4.84 -23.18
C ASN A 206 3.76 4.55 -21.83
N LEU A 207 4.46 5.56 -21.30
CA LEU A 207 5.07 5.51 -19.98
C LEU A 207 4.18 6.25 -18.98
N PRO A 208 3.70 5.57 -17.93
CA PRO A 208 2.97 6.23 -16.85
C PRO A 208 3.81 7.32 -16.22
N LEU A 209 3.23 8.52 -16.10
CA LEU A 209 3.91 9.75 -15.68
C LEU A 209 4.73 9.60 -14.37
N HIS A 210 4.29 8.73 -13.48
CA HIS A 210 4.86 8.53 -12.15
C HIS A 210 5.79 7.32 -12.03
N PHE A 211 5.99 6.57 -13.12
CA PHE A 211 6.85 5.39 -13.13
C PHE A 211 8.08 5.63 -14.00
N LEU A 212 9.24 5.21 -13.48
CA LEU A 212 10.49 5.24 -14.21
C LEU A 212 10.82 3.82 -14.69
N PRO A 213 11.09 3.60 -15.99
CA PRO A 213 11.55 2.30 -16.49
C PRO A 213 12.80 1.83 -15.75
N LYS A 214 12.80 0.58 -15.29
CA LYS A 214 13.93 -0.06 -14.62
C LYS A 214 14.46 -1.22 -15.45
N ARG A 215 15.20 -0.91 -16.52
CA ARG A 215 15.87 -1.93 -17.35
C ARG A 215 16.85 -2.72 -16.47
N ASP A 216 16.86 -4.03 -16.64
CA ASP A 216 17.75 -4.95 -15.92
C ASP A 216 17.66 -4.89 -14.40
N PHE A 217 16.51 -4.44 -13.86
CA PHE A 217 16.30 -4.35 -12.42
C PHE A 217 16.44 -5.71 -11.74
N ARG A 218 17.37 -5.78 -10.78
CA ARG A 218 17.55 -6.91 -9.88
C ARG A 218 17.88 -6.37 -8.51
N TYR A 219 17.11 -6.77 -7.50
CA TYR A 219 17.42 -6.46 -6.11
C TYR A 219 18.40 -7.51 -5.54
N SER A 220 19.19 -7.13 -4.54
CA SER A 220 20.12 -8.04 -3.88
C SER A 220 19.34 -9.14 -3.16
N LYS A 221 19.67 -10.42 -3.41
CA LYS A 221 18.96 -11.59 -2.84
C LYS A 221 19.04 -11.61 -1.31
N LYS A 222 18.06 -11.02 -0.64
CA LYS A 222 17.72 -11.27 0.76
C LYS A 222 16.20 -11.17 0.94
N VAL A 223 15.61 -12.30 1.33
CA VAL A 223 14.22 -12.52 1.79
C VAL A 223 13.13 -12.09 0.79
N SER A 224 12.58 -13.07 0.07
CA SER A 224 11.47 -12.91 -0.87
C SER A 224 10.27 -13.73 -0.40
N LEU A 225 9.08 -13.13 -0.40
CA LEU A 225 7.81 -13.82 -0.19
C LEU A 225 6.91 -13.61 -1.41
N TYR A 226 6.37 -14.72 -1.94
CA TYR A 226 5.63 -14.74 -3.20
C TYR A 226 4.14 -15.00 -2.93
N LEU A 227 3.28 -14.06 -3.34
CA LEU A 227 1.83 -14.22 -3.32
C LEU A 227 1.30 -14.36 -4.75
N TYR A 228 0.72 -15.52 -5.04
CA TYR A 228 0.11 -15.81 -6.34
C TYR A 228 -1.40 -15.69 -6.22
N ALA A 229 -2.05 -14.93 -7.10
CA ALA A 229 -3.49 -15.03 -7.30
C ALA A 229 -3.75 -15.87 -8.56
N THR A 230 -4.31 -17.07 -8.40
CA THR A 230 -4.59 -18.02 -9.48
C THR A 230 -6.11 -18.15 -9.72
N TYR A 231 -6.49 -18.45 -10.96
CA TYR A 231 -7.89 -18.71 -11.34
C TYR A 231 -8.24 -20.18 -11.16
N THR A 232 -9.51 -20.47 -10.93
CA THR A 232 -10.06 -21.82 -11.15
C THR A 232 -10.76 -21.82 -12.51
N LEU A 233 -10.27 -22.60 -13.48
CA LEU A 233 -11.05 -22.98 -14.66
C LEU A 233 -11.92 -24.18 -14.26
N PHE A 234 -13.24 -24.01 -14.30
CA PHE A 234 -14.13 -25.14 -14.56
C PHE A 234 -14.50 -25.10 -16.05
#